data_AF-A0A0C2F1V1-F1
#
_entry.id   AF-A0A0C2F1V1-F1
#
_cell.length_a   1.000
_cell.length_b   1.000
_cell.length_c   1.000
_cell.angle_alpha   90.00
_cell.angle_beta   90.00
_cell.angle_gamma   90.00
#
_symmetry.space_group_name_H-M   'P 1'
#
loop_
_entity.id
_entity.type
_entity.pdbx_description
1 polymer ?
#
loop_
_entity_poly.entity_id
_entity_poly.type
_entity_poly.pdbx_seq_one_letter_code
_entity_poly.pdbx_strand_id
1 'polypeptide(L)'
;VVLRDYKLRSYTLNSVSYHFLSEQKEDVEHSIISDLQKGDEHTRRRLAVYCMKDAVLPLRLLEKLLSVINYMEMARVTGVPLNYLLTRGQQIKILSMMLRKCKADHFFLPVIEVQGGDNEGYEGATVIEPLRGFYNEPIATLDFASLYPSIMIAHNLCYTTLLKKPEGEEGK
;
A
#
# COMPACT_ATOMS: atom_id res chain seq x y z
N VAL A 1 -7.41 5.39 -0.48
CA VAL A 1 -6.17 5.86 0.18
C VAL A 1 -6.13 5.36 1.61
N VAL A 2 -6.90 5.92 2.54
CA VAL A 2 -6.85 5.53 3.97
C VAL A 2 -7.08 4.04 4.21
N LEU A 3 -8.10 3.46 3.58
CA LEU A 3 -8.42 2.02 3.66
C LEU A 3 -7.29 1.09 3.22
N ARG A 4 -6.43 1.56 2.31
CA ARG A 4 -5.34 0.76 1.77
C ARG A 4 -4.07 0.91 2.60
N ASP A 5 -3.78 2.15 2.99
CA ASP A 5 -2.47 2.50 3.53
C ASP A 5 -2.43 2.39 5.07
N TYR A 6 -3.58 2.34 5.74
CA TYR A 6 -3.68 2.29 7.20
C TYR A 6 -4.58 1.16 7.68
N LYS A 7 -4.24 0.56 8.84
CA LYS A 7 -5.05 -0.43 9.55
C LYS A 7 -5.72 0.22 10.75
N LEU A 8 -6.93 0.74 10.57
CA LEU A 8 -7.71 1.42 11.61
C LEU A 8 -8.87 0.54 12.11
N ARG A 9 -9.34 0.82 13.33
CA ARG A 9 -10.53 0.15 13.91
C ARG A 9 -11.84 0.53 13.22
N SER A 10 -11.95 1.79 12.78
CA SER A 10 -13.10 2.32 12.06
C SER A 10 -12.64 3.28 10.96
N TYR A 11 -13.34 3.27 9.83
CA TYR A 11 -13.03 4.11 8.65
C TYR A 11 -14.11 5.16 8.39
N THR A 12 -14.96 5.47 9.38
CA THR A 12 -15.88 6.60 9.27
C THR A 12 -15.09 7.92 9.24
N LEU A 13 -15.59 8.91 8.51
CA LEU A 13 -14.93 10.21 8.39
C LEU A 13 -14.64 10.84 9.76
N ASN A 14 -15.57 10.70 10.72
CA ASN A 14 -15.39 11.19 12.08
C ASN A 14 -14.21 10.48 12.78
N SER A 15 -14.14 9.14 12.73
CA SER A 15 -13.07 8.39 13.39
C SER A 15 -11.70 8.67 12.77
N VAL A 16 -11.65 8.78 11.44
CA VAL A 16 -10.40 9.07 10.70
C VAL A 16 -9.93 10.50 10.97
N SER A 17 -10.85 11.47 10.96
CA SER A 17 -10.54 12.87 11.26
C SER A 17 -10.06 13.04 12.69
N TYR A 18 -10.70 12.38 13.65
CA TYR A 18 -10.27 12.42 15.05
C TYR A 18 -8.88 11.80 15.22
N HIS A 19 -8.61 10.67 14.56
CA HIS A 19 -7.33 9.97 14.64
C HIS A 19 -6.16 10.81 14.08
N PHE A 20 -6.33 11.49 12.94
CA PHE A 20 -5.22 12.18 12.27
C PHE A 20 -5.16 13.69 12.51
N LEU A 21 -6.31 14.33 12.75
CA LEU A 21 -6.43 15.78 12.90
C LEU A 21 -6.81 16.22 14.33
N SER A 22 -7.19 15.27 15.20
CA SER A 22 -7.77 15.57 16.52
C SER A 22 -9.02 16.45 16.45
N GLU A 23 -9.74 16.38 15.32
CA GLU A 23 -10.98 17.11 15.08
C GLU A 23 -12.15 16.15 14.92
N GLN A 24 -13.31 16.56 15.40
CA GLN A 24 -14.55 15.82 15.24
C GLN A 24 -15.42 16.48 14.17
N LYS A 25 -16.21 15.64 13.50
CA LYS A 25 -17.28 16.08 12.61
C LYS A 25 -18.41 16.67 13.46
N GLU A 26 -19.10 17.70 12.94
CA GLU A 26 -20.38 18.11 13.53
C GLU A 26 -21.41 17.01 13.25
N ASP A 27 -22.03 16.45 14.30
CA ASP A 27 -23.00 15.39 14.11
C ASP A 27 -24.39 15.98 13.80
N VAL A 28 -24.95 15.57 12.66
CA VAL A 28 -26.31 15.89 12.25
C VAL A 28 -26.93 14.57 11.80
N GLU A 29 -27.94 14.13 12.55
CA GLU A 29 -28.63 12.89 12.27
C GLU A 29 -29.38 12.98 10.93
N HIS A 30 -29.37 11.90 10.14
CA HIS A 30 -29.96 11.92 8.80
C HIS A 30 -31.47 12.22 8.82
N SER A 31 -32.17 11.79 9.88
CA SER A 31 -33.60 11.99 10.10
C SER A 31 -33.99 13.48 10.11
N ILE A 32 -33.17 14.33 10.74
CA ILE A 32 -33.48 15.75 10.94
C ILE A 32 -33.07 16.65 9.77
N ILE A 33 -32.32 16.14 8.79
CA ILE A 33 -31.82 16.95 7.66
C ILE A 33 -32.96 17.57 6.86
N SER A 34 -34.03 16.81 6.60
CA SER A 34 -35.18 17.28 5.83
C SER A 34 -35.93 18.40 6.54
N ASP A 35 -36.04 18.31 7.86
CA ASP A 35 -36.72 19.31 8.69
C ASP A 35 -35.87 20.57 8.83
N LEU A 36 -34.56 20.42 9.01
CA LEU A 36 -33.61 21.54 9.05
C LEU A 36 -33.58 22.32 7.73
N GLN A 37 -33.76 21.64 6.59
CA GLN A 37 -33.83 22.29 5.28
C GLN A 37 -35.14 23.06 5.07
N LYS A 38 -36.27 22.51 5.52
CA LYS A 38 -37.61 23.11 5.42
C LYS A 38 -37.89 24.20 6.46
N GLY A 39 -37.07 24.31 7.48
CA GLY A 39 -37.17 25.33 8.52
C GLY A 39 -36.71 26.72 8.07
N ASP A 40 -36.05 27.45 8.96
CA ASP A 40 -35.70 28.85 8.79
C ASP A 40 -34.30 29.06 8.19
N GLU A 41 -33.93 30.32 7.96
CA GLU A 41 -32.59 30.69 7.52
C GLU A 41 -31.50 30.18 8.48
N HIS A 42 -31.76 30.23 9.78
CA HIS A 42 -30.82 29.76 10.81
C HIS A 42 -30.57 28.25 10.75
N THR A 43 -31.60 27.44 10.50
CA THR A 43 -31.45 25.97 10.39
C THR A 43 -30.70 25.60 9.11
N ARG A 44 -30.98 26.30 8.01
CA ARG A 44 -30.22 26.15 6.76
C ARG A 44 -28.77 26.60 6.90
N ARG A 45 -28.49 27.66 7.66
CA ARG A 45 -27.12 28.08 7.99
C ARG A 45 -26.36 27.00 8.74
N ARG A 46 -26.97 26.35 9.74
CA ARG A 46 -26.35 25.22 10.45
C ARG A 46 -26.03 24.06 9.49
N LEU A 47 -26.96 23.71 8.60
CA LEU A 47 -26.74 22.67 7.60
C LEU A 47 -25.60 23.02 6.62
N ALA A 48 -25.48 24.30 6.24
CA ALA A 48 -24.39 24.79 5.41
C ALA A 48 -23.03 24.67 6.11
N VAL A 49 -22.95 25.01 7.41
CA VAL A 49 -21.72 24.85 8.22
C VAL A 49 -21.31 23.38 8.33
N TYR A 50 -22.28 22.50 8.62
CA TYR A 50 -22.07 21.05 8.63
C TYR A 50 -21.48 20.54 7.30
N CYS A 51 -22.11 20.91 6.17
CA CYS A 51 -21.67 20.51 4.84
C CYS A 51 -20.27 21.06 4.50
N MET A 52 -20.00 22.31 4.87
CA MET A 52 -18.69 22.94 4.68
C MET A 52 -17.62 22.21 5.48
N LYS A 53 -17.88 21.86 6.74
CA LYS A 53 -16.94 21.10 7.57
C LYS A 53 -16.64 19.73 6.95
N ASP A 54 -17.66 19.02 6.49
CA ASP A 54 -17.52 17.72 5.82
C ASP A 54 -16.71 17.79 4.52
N ALA A 55 -16.83 18.87 3.75
CA ALA A 55 -16.05 19.08 2.53
C ALA A 55 -14.58 19.45 2.81
N VAL A 56 -14.32 20.19 3.89
CA VAL A 56 -12.96 20.64 4.26
C VAL A 56 -12.13 19.52 4.90
N LEU A 57 -12.76 18.61 5.67
CA LEU A 57 -12.06 17.53 6.37
C LEU A 57 -11.22 16.63 5.42
N PRO A 58 -11.75 16.14 4.27
CA PRO A 58 -10.96 15.38 3.31
C PRO A 58 -9.75 16.14 2.74
N LEU A 59 -9.89 17.44 2.48
CA LEU A 59 -8.78 18.26 1.99
C LEU A 59 -7.66 18.32 3.02
N ARG A 60 -8.00 18.59 4.28
CA ARG A 60 -7.03 18.63 5.38
C ARG A 60 -6.40 17.26 5.66
N LEU A 61 -7.17 16.17 5.50
CA LEU A 61 -6.63 14.82 5.57
C LEU A 61 -5.61 14.55 4.45
N LEU A 62 -5.90 14.95 3.21
CA LEU A 62 -4.98 14.79 2.09
C LEU A 62 -3.66 15.52 2.32
N GLU A 63 -3.72 16.74 2.85
CA GLU A 63 -2.55 17.55 3.22
C GLU A 63 -1.78 16.91 4.38
N LYS A 64 -2.45 16.55 5.47
CA LYS A 64 -1.82 15.98 6.66
C LYS A 64 -1.12 14.65 6.36
N LEU A 65 -1.71 13.84 5.49
CA LEU A 65 -1.18 12.53 5.10
C LEU A 65 -0.21 12.62 3.91
N LEU A 66 0.04 13.82 3.37
CA LEU A 66 0.87 14.06 2.18
C LEU A 66 0.53 13.12 1.01
N SER A 67 -0.74 12.74 0.89
CA SER A 67 -1.15 11.63 0.02
C SER A 67 -0.84 11.89 -1.45
N VAL A 68 -1.09 13.13 -1.91
CA VAL A 68 -0.81 13.55 -3.29
C VAL A 68 0.68 13.49 -3.58
N ILE A 69 1.51 14.03 -2.68
CA ILE A 69 2.98 14.07 -2.83
C ILE A 69 3.54 12.64 -2.87
N ASN A 70 3.15 11.79 -1.93
CA ASN A 70 3.60 10.41 -1.87
C ASN A 70 3.24 9.61 -3.13
N TYR A 71 2.03 9.81 -3.68
CA TYR A 71 1.65 9.15 -4.92
C TYR A 71 2.34 9.75 -6.16
N MET A 72 2.59 11.05 -6.19
CA MET A 72 3.37 11.66 -7.27
C MET A 72 4.79 11.11 -7.31
N GLU A 73 5.46 11.02 -6.16
CA GLU A 73 6.81 10.44 -6.09
C GLU A 73 6.81 8.96 -6.45
N MET A 74 5.85 8.18 -5.95
CA MET A 74 5.70 6.78 -6.34
C MET A 74 5.48 6.61 -7.85
N ALA A 75 4.70 7.49 -8.48
CA ALA A 75 4.46 7.47 -9.92
C ALA A 75 5.73 7.81 -10.71
N ARG A 76 6.53 8.78 -10.25
CA ARG A 76 7.82 9.16 -10.85
C ARG A 76 8.83 8.02 -10.78
N VAL A 77 8.98 7.40 -9.60
CA VAL A 77 9.91 6.27 -9.40
C VAL A 77 9.51 5.07 -10.25
N THR A 78 8.26 4.63 -10.14
CA THR A 78 7.79 3.40 -10.79
C THR A 78 7.43 3.59 -12.27
N GLY A 79 7.26 4.84 -12.72
CA GLY A 79 6.96 5.18 -14.11
C GLY A 79 5.58 4.68 -14.56
N VAL A 80 4.59 4.74 -13.67
CA VAL A 80 3.19 4.41 -14.00
C VAL A 80 2.31 5.66 -13.88
N PRO A 81 1.20 5.75 -14.63
CA PRO A 81 0.22 6.80 -14.46
C PRO A 81 -0.32 6.90 -13.02
N LEU A 82 -0.62 8.11 -12.55
CA LEU A 82 -1.08 8.35 -11.17
C LEU A 82 -2.36 7.57 -10.84
N ASN A 83 -3.29 7.45 -11.78
CA ASN A 83 -4.53 6.69 -11.60
C ASN A 83 -4.27 5.19 -11.33
N TYR A 84 -3.21 4.61 -11.90
CA TYR A 84 -2.86 3.20 -11.67
C TYR A 84 -2.45 2.95 -10.24
N LEU A 85 -1.90 3.96 -9.56
CA LEU A 85 -1.57 3.83 -8.13
C LEU A 85 -2.82 3.71 -7.25
N LEU A 86 -4.03 3.97 -7.75
CA LEU A 86 -5.27 3.77 -7.00
C LEU A 86 -6.04 2.54 -7.48
N THR A 87 -6.04 2.26 -8.78
CA THR A 87 -6.88 1.23 -9.40
C THR A 87 -6.18 -0.10 -9.66
N ARG A 88 -4.83 -0.15 -9.62
CA ARG A 88 -4.03 -1.34 -9.95
C ARG A 88 -3.15 -1.76 -8.77
N GLY A 89 -2.72 -3.02 -8.79
CA GLY A 89 -1.86 -3.62 -7.78
C GLY A 89 -0.37 -3.30 -7.94
N GLN A 90 0.48 -4.07 -7.26
CA GLN A 90 1.94 -3.84 -7.27
C GLN A 90 2.63 -4.31 -8.57
N GLN A 91 2.12 -5.37 -9.20
CA GLN A 91 2.76 -5.98 -10.38
C GLN A 91 2.98 -5.00 -11.55
N ILE A 92 2.02 -4.10 -11.82
CA ILE A 92 2.14 -3.14 -12.93
C ILE A 92 3.33 -2.17 -12.74
N LYS A 93 3.70 -1.87 -11.50
CA LYS A 93 4.83 -1.00 -11.16
C LYS A 93 6.14 -1.69 -11.53
N ILE A 94 6.29 -2.95 -11.10
CA ILE A 94 7.46 -3.77 -11.40
C ILE A 94 7.57 -4.00 -12.90
N LEU A 95 6.46 -4.34 -13.57
CA LEU A 95 6.43 -4.55 -15.00
C LEU A 95 6.86 -3.29 -15.78
N SER A 96 6.35 -2.11 -15.40
CA SER A 96 6.78 -0.83 -16.02
C SER A 96 8.29 -0.59 -15.86
N MET A 97 8.83 -0.83 -14.67
CA MET A 97 10.27 -0.69 -14.41
C MET A 97 11.09 -1.71 -15.22
N MET A 98 10.66 -2.97 -15.23
CA MET A 98 11.32 -4.05 -15.95
C MET A 98 11.34 -3.78 -17.46
N LEU A 99 10.21 -3.40 -18.07
CA LEU A 99 10.14 -3.07 -19.49
C LEU A 99 11.06 -1.90 -19.87
N ARG A 100 11.15 -0.86 -19.03
CA ARG A 100 12.08 0.26 -19.26
C ARG A 100 13.54 -0.21 -19.22
N LYS A 101 13.90 -1.08 -18.27
CA LYS A 101 15.25 -1.62 -18.15
C LYS A 101 15.59 -2.57 -19.30
N CYS A 102 14.68 -3.48 -19.65
CA CYS A 102 14.83 -4.37 -20.80
C CYS A 102 15.02 -3.59 -22.10
N LYS A 103 14.26 -2.51 -22.32
CA LYS A 103 14.43 -1.65 -23.49
C LYS A 103 15.82 -1.01 -23.56
N ALA A 104 16.35 -0.55 -22.42
CA ALA A 104 17.66 0.10 -22.36
C ALA A 104 18.82 -0.89 -22.63
N ASP A 105 18.67 -2.13 -22.19
CA ASP A 105 19.68 -3.18 -22.33
C ASP A 105 19.41 -4.12 -23.54
N HIS A 106 18.47 -3.76 -24.41
CA HIS A 106 18.08 -4.52 -25.61
C HIS A 106 17.56 -5.96 -25.36
N PHE A 107 16.85 -6.17 -24.26
CA PHE A 107 16.13 -7.41 -23.98
C PHE A 107 14.67 -7.36 -24.42
N PHE A 108 14.12 -8.54 -24.76
CA PHE A 108 12.70 -8.75 -24.94
C PHE A 108 12.13 -9.51 -23.73
N LEU A 109 10.97 -9.08 -23.25
CA LEU A 109 10.25 -9.77 -22.18
C LEU A 109 9.34 -10.85 -22.81
N PRO A 110 9.56 -12.15 -22.55
CA PRO A 110 8.71 -13.20 -23.09
C PRO A 110 7.34 -13.18 -22.43
N VAL A 111 6.30 -13.56 -23.19
CA VAL A 111 4.99 -13.87 -22.65
C VAL A 111 4.99 -15.36 -22.33
N ILE A 112 5.01 -15.68 -21.03
CA ILE A 112 5.00 -17.06 -20.55
C ILE A 112 3.57 -17.37 -20.13
N GLU A 113 2.90 -18.26 -20.85
CA GLU A 113 1.64 -18.84 -20.40
C GLU A 113 1.93 -19.85 -19.31
N VAL A 114 1.49 -19.55 -18.09
CA VAL A 114 1.58 -20.50 -16.97
C VAL A 114 0.46 -21.52 -17.15
N GLN A 115 0.77 -22.64 -17.80
CA GLN A 115 -0.13 -23.79 -17.90
C GLN A 115 -0.04 -24.59 -16.60
N GLY A 116 -1.12 -24.58 -15.81
CA GLY A 116 -1.15 -25.25 -14.51
C GLY A 116 -0.42 -24.42 -13.45
N GLY A 117 -1.19 -23.80 -12.55
CA GLY A 117 -0.60 -23.44 -11.27
C GLY A 117 -0.36 -24.74 -10.54
N ASP A 118 0.88 -25.20 -10.48
CA ASP A 118 1.24 -26.15 -9.44
C ASP A 118 0.86 -25.48 -8.12
N ASN A 119 -0.20 -25.99 -7.49
CA ASN A 119 -0.67 -25.55 -6.19
C ASN A 119 0.30 -25.97 -5.08
N GLU A 120 1.45 -26.52 -5.44
CA GLU A 120 2.55 -26.81 -4.52
C GLU A 120 3.22 -25.48 -4.16
N GLY A 121 2.99 -25.04 -2.93
CA GLY A 121 3.75 -23.94 -2.35
C GLY A 121 5.24 -24.29 -2.31
N TYR A 122 6.09 -23.27 -2.35
CA TYR A 122 7.53 -23.41 -2.12
C TYR A 122 7.86 -23.20 -0.63
N GLU A 123 9.03 -23.69 -0.20
CA GLU A 123 9.48 -23.51 1.19
C GLU A 123 9.67 -22.01 1.52
N GLY A 124 9.06 -21.58 2.62
CA GLY A 124 9.06 -20.20 3.07
C GLY A 124 10.24 -19.85 3.99
N ALA A 125 10.04 -18.83 4.83
CA ALA A 125 11.03 -18.44 5.82
C ALA A 125 11.04 -19.41 7.02
N THR A 126 12.23 -19.66 7.57
CA THR A 126 12.39 -20.37 8.84
C THR A 126 12.14 -19.42 10.02
N VAL A 127 11.45 -19.89 11.05
CA VAL A 127 11.28 -19.19 12.33
C VAL A 127 11.99 -20.00 13.41
N ILE A 128 12.86 -19.35 14.16
CA ILE A 128 13.54 -19.98 15.31
C ILE A 128 12.52 -20.14 16.43
N GLU A 129 12.50 -21.32 17.07
CA GLU A 129 11.61 -21.57 18.20
C GLU A 129 11.92 -20.64 19.37
N PRO A 130 10.95 -19.85 19.85
CA PRO A 130 11.18 -18.89 20.91
C PRO A 130 11.27 -19.59 22.27
N LEU A 131 12.22 -19.15 23.09
CA LEU A 131 12.22 -19.46 24.51
C LEU A 131 11.16 -18.58 25.19
N ARG A 132 10.04 -19.18 25.59
CA ARG A 132 8.92 -18.45 26.20
C ARG A 132 9.21 -18.20 27.67
N GLY A 133 9.04 -16.95 28.10
CA GLY A 133 9.22 -16.60 29.50
C GLY A 133 9.15 -15.10 29.72
N PHE A 134 9.29 -14.72 30.98
CA PHE A 134 9.52 -13.35 31.38
C PHE A 134 11.03 -13.13 31.51
N TYR A 135 11.55 -12.10 30.86
CA TYR A 135 12.97 -11.76 30.88
C TYR A 135 13.17 -10.45 31.63
N ASN A 136 13.97 -10.50 32.70
CA ASN A 136 14.34 -9.31 33.49
C ASN A 136 15.74 -8.78 33.13
N GLU A 137 16.30 -9.26 32.02
CA GLU A 137 17.62 -8.89 31.51
C GLU A 137 17.47 -8.21 30.14
N PRO A 138 18.36 -7.27 29.76
CA PRO A 138 18.30 -6.63 28.46
C PRO A 138 18.47 -7.63 27.30
N ILE A 139 17.54 -7.60 26.34
CA ILE A 139 17.61 -8.40 25.11
C ILE A 139 17.99 -7.49 23.95
N ALA A 140 19.15 -7.73 23.33
CA ALA A 140 19.55 -7.03 22.12
C ALA A 140 18.77 -7.59 20.91
N THR A 141 18.15 -6.71 20.12
CA THR A 141 17.48 -7.07 18.87
C THR A 141 18.36 -6.67 17.69
N LEU A 142 18.69 -7.63 16.83
CA LEU A 142 19.48 -7.43 15.62
C LEU A 142 18.62 -7.81 14.40
N ASP A 143 18.69 -6.99 13.36
CA ASP A 143 17.87 -7.07 12.14
C ASP A 143 18.77 -6.86 10.91
N PHE A 144 18.41 -7.48 9.78
CA PHE A 144 19.00 -7.18 8.47
C PHE A 144 18.19 -6.13 7.71
N ALA A 145 18.80 -4.97 7.45
CA ALA A 145 18.19 -3.94 6.62
C ALA A 145 18.01 -4.44 5.16
N SER A 146 16.75 -4.57 4.72
CA SER A 146 16.39 -5.00 3.36
C SER A 146 16.94 -6.38 2.97
N LEU A 147 16.72 -7.40 3.79
CA LEU A 147 17.26 -8.76 3.61
C LEU A 147 17.17 -9.31 2.17
N TYR A 148 15.95 -9.49 1.62
CA TYR A 148 15.79 -10.12 0.29
C TYR A 148 16.36 -9.30 -0.86
N PRO A 149 16.11 -7.97 -0.98
CA PRO A 149 16.78 -7.15 -2.00
C PRO A 149 18.30 -7.25 -1.92
N SER A 150 18.87 -7.22 -0.71
CA SER A 150 20.32 -7.33 -0.52
C SER A 150 20.87 -8.68 -0.99
N ILE A 151 20.18 -9.80 -0.70
CA ILE A 151 20.55 -11.12 -1.21
C ILE A 151 20.53 -11.16 -2.74
N MET A 152 19.46 -10.63 -3.36
CA MET A 152 19.34 -10.61 -4.82
C MET A 152 20.49 -9.85 -5.49
N ILE A 153 20.87 -8.70 -4.93
CA ILE A 153 21.97 -7.87 -5.44
C ILE A 153 23.32 -8.57 -5.20
N ALA A 154 23.59 -9.02 -3.98
CA ALA A 154 24.88 -9.60 -3.60
C ALA A 154 25.21 -10.90 -4.36
N HIS A 155 24.18 -11.67 -4.71
CA HIS A 155 24.33 -12.94 -5.42
C HIS A 155 23.95 -12.88 -6.91
N ASN A 156 23.73 -11.68 -7.46
CA ASN A 156 23.39 -11.46 -8.87
C ASN A 156 22.21 -12.32 -9.35
N LEU A 157 21.16 -12.40 -8.54
CA LEU A 157 19.96 -13.18 -8.83
C LEU A 157 19.05 -12.40 -9.77
N CYS A 158 18.93 -12.86 -11.01
CA CYS A 158 18.08 -12.26 -12.02
C CYS A 158 17.57 -13.32 -13.01
N TYR A 159 16.46 -13.04 -13.70
CA TYR A 159 16.01 -13.88 -14.82
C TYR A 159 17.08 -14.04 -15.89
N THR A 160 17.91 -13.02 -16.12
CA THR A 160 18.96 -13.01 -17.15
C THR A 160 20.22 -13.79 -16.75
N THR A 161 20.36 -14.17 -15.49
CA THR A 161 21.53 -14.88 -14.96
C THR A 161 21.23 -16.33 -14.55
N LEU A 162 19.98 -16.76 -14.71
CA LEU A 162 19.55 -18.13 -14.42
C LEU A 162 20.09 -19.11 -15.46
N LEU A 163 21.00 -20.00 -15.04
CA LEU A 163 21.47 -21.10 -15.86
C LEU A 163 20.54 -22.31 -15.70
N LYS A 164 20.06 -22.85 -16.82
CA LYS A 164 19.35 -24.14 -16.82
C LYS A 164 20.38 -25.26 -16.73
N LYS A 165 20.07 -26.31 -15.97
CA LYS A 165 20.86 -27.54 -16.01
C LYS A 165 20.78 -28.13 -17.43
N PRO A 166 21.88 -28.68 -17.98
CA PRO A 166 21.83 -29.39 -19.25
C PRO A 166 20.88 -30.58 -19.13
N GLU A 167 20.06 -30.81 -20.15
CA GLU A 167 19.17 -31.96 -20.23
C GLU A 167 20.02 -33.24 -20.30
N GLY A 168 20.04 -34.04 -19.22
CA GLY A 168 20.76 -35.33 -19.16
C GLY A 168 21.59 -35.59 -17.89
N GLU A 169 21.78 -34.61 -17.00
CA GLU A 169 22.37 -34.87 -15.69
C GLU A 169 21.28 -35.03 -14.62
N GLU A 170 20.80 -36.26 -14.46
CA GLU A 170 20.12 -36.68 -13.23
C GLU A 170 21.09 -36.48 -12.07
N GLY A 171 20.74 -35.57 -11.15
CA GLY A 171 21.56 -35.27 -10.00
C GLY A 171 21.75 -36.52 -9.13
N LYS A 172 23.01 -36.79 -8.77
CA LYS A 172 23.36 -37.63 -7.62
C LYS A 172 22.82 -37.05 -6.33
#